data_AF-L5LU87-F1
#
_entry.id   AF-L5LU87-F1
#
_cell.length_a   1.000
_cell.length_b   1.000
_cell.length_c   1.000
_cell.angle_alpha   90.00
_cell.angle_beta   90.00
_cell.angle_gamma   90.00
#
_symmetry.space_group_name_H-M   'P 1'
#
loop_
_entity.id
_entity.type
_entity.pdbx_description
1 polymer ?
#
loop_
_entity_poly.entity_id
_entity_poly.type
_entity_poly.pdbx_seq_one_letter_code
_entity_poly.pdbx_strand_id
1 'polypeptide(L)'
;MVGVKPVGSDPDFQPELSGAGSRLAVVKFTMRGCGPCLRIAPAFSTMSNKYPQAVFLEVDVHQCQGTAATNNISATPTFLFFRNKVRIDQYQGADAVGLEEKIKQHLENDPGSNEDTDIPKGYMDLMPFINKAGCECLNESDEHGFDNCLRKDMTFLESDCDEQLLITVAFNQPVKLYSMKFQGPDNGQGPKYVKIFINLPRSMDFEEAERSEPTQALELTEDDIKEDGIVPLRYVKFQNVNSVTIFVQSNQGEEETTRISYFTFIGTPVQATNMNDFKRELPPGGQYASMERAPLSQKPGSWLVSTVRAAAVGEASPTLAAESEEGRRRVRNIDERDRSISCLLYAPYWGDQGHNPGMCPDQKLNHDFLVHRLTLND
;
A
#
# COMPACT_ATOMS: atom_id res chain seq x y z
N MET A 1 28.82 21.26 10.70
CA MET A 1 28.11 21.47 9.42
C MET A 1 27.42 20.16 9.06
N VAL A 2 26.11 20.19 8.83
CA VAL A 2 25.36 19.02 8.34
C VAL A 2 25.61 18.95 6.83
N GLY A 3 26.69 18.28 6.46
CA GLY A 3 27.06 18.09 5.06
C GLY A 3 26.23 16.99 4.40
N VAL A 4 26.25 16.98 3.06
CA VAL A 4 25.71 15.85 2.28
C VAL A 4 26.56 14.62 2.57
N LYS A 5 25.94 13.54 3.03
CA LYS A 5 26.64 12.30 3.38
C LYS A 5 26.64 11.34 2.18
N PRO A 6 27.81 10.96 1.64
CA PRO A 6 27.88 9.97 0.57
C PRO A 6 27.64 8.56 1.11
N VAL A 7 26.83 7.79 0.39
CA VAL A 7 26.59 6.36 0.62
C VAL A 7 27.52 5.60 -0.33
N GLY A 8 28.50 4.90 0.23
CA GLY A 8 29.58 4.26 -0.53
C GLY A 8 29.23 2.87 -1.07
N SER A 9 28.22 2.20 -0.52
CA SER A 9 27.85 0.84 -0.92
C SER A 9 26.37 0.54 -0.66
N ASP A 10 25.82 -0.44 -1.37
CA ASP A 10 24.44 -0.91 -1.20
C ASP A 10 24.05 -1.23 0.27
N PRO A 11 24.85 -1.99 1.06
CA PRO A 11 24.48 -2.30 2.44
C PRO A 11 24.48 -1.09 3.38
N ASP A 12 25.15 0.01 3.02
CA ASP A 12 25.20 1.22 3.86
C ASP A 12 23.92 2.05 3.74
N PHE A 13 23.15 1.89 2.66
CA PHE A 13 21.96 2.71 2.40
C PHE A 13 20.90 2.60 3.50
N GLN A 14 20.59 1.36 3.94
CA GLN A 14 19.57 1.11 4.96
C GLN A 14 19.96 1.62 6.36
N PRO A 15 21.20 1.42 6.83
CA PRO A 15 21.71 2.07 8.04
C PRO A 15 21.60 3.59 8.00
N GLU A 16 21.93 4.23 6.88
CA GLU A 16 21.85 5.69 6.76
C GLU A 16 20.42 6.21 6.81
N LEU A 17 19.50 5.54 6.11
CA LEU A 17 18.06 5.84 6.23
C LEU A 17 17.54 5.58 7.65
N SER A 18 18.03 4.55 8.33
CA SER A 18 17.66 4.25 9.72
C SER A 18 18.16 5.31 10.70
N GLY A 19 19.37 5.84 10.48
CA GLY A 19 19.94 6.93 11.27
C GLY A 19 19.23 8.27 11.08
N ALA A 20 18.48 8.44 9.99
CA ALA A 20 17.61 9.60 9.81
C ALA A 20 16.43 9.60 10.79
N GLY A 21 15.91 8.42 11.13
CA GLY A 21 14.77 8.26 12.04
C GLY A 21 13.48 8.84 11.45
N SER A 22 12.82 9.72 12.21
CA SER A 22 11.61 10.44 11.81
C SER A 22 11.88 11.67 10.93
N ARG A 23 13.13 12.12 10.84
CA ARG A 23 13.53 13.27 10.03
C ARG A 23 13.38 12.96 8.54
N LEU A 24 13.10 14.01 7.76
CA LEU A 24 13.12 13.93 6.31
C LEU A 24 14.53 13.56 5.82
N ALA A 25 14.66 12.48 5.06
CA ALA A 25 15.88 12.09 4.37
C ALA A 25 15.73 12.36 2.87
N VAL A 26 16.56 13.26 2.33
CA VAL A 26 16.60 13.60 0.91
C VAL A 26 17.80 12.90 0.27
N VAL A 27 17.53 11.92 -0.59
CA VAL A 27 18.54 11.07 -1.22
C VAL A 27 18.72 11.48 -2.67
N LYS A 28 19.90 12.03 -3.01
CA LYS A 28 20.28 12.35 -4.39
C LYS A 28 20.98 11.15 -5.04
N PHE A 29 20.35 10.57 -6.06
CA PHE A 29 20.97 9.60 -6.95
C PHE A 29 21.74 10.33 -8.05
N THR A 30 23.03 10.06 -8.14
CA THR A 30 23.98 10.71 -9.05
C THR A 30 24.79 9.69 -9.85
N MET A 31 25.48 10.15 -10.88
CA MET A 31 26.35 9.33 -11.72
C MET A 31 27.59 10.12 -12.12
N ARG A 32 28.75 9.45 -12.23
CA ARG A 32 29.96 10.09 -12.77
C ARG A 32 29.74 10.55 -14.21
N GLY A 33 30.25 11.73 -14.55
CA GLY A 33 30.13 12.31 -15.89
C GLY A 33 28.75 12.91 -16.22
N CYS A 34 27.82 12.95 -15.25
CA CYS A 34 26.51 13.58 -15.42
C CYS A 34 26.62 15.11 -15.27
N GLY A 35 26.56 15.84 -16.39
CA GLY A 35 26.57 17.31 -16.39
C GLY A 35 25.49 17.97 -15.53
N PRO A 36 24.20 17.55 -15.62
CA PRO A 36 23.15 18.06 -14.76
C PRO A 36 23.38 17.80 -13.26
N CYS A 37 23.99 16.65 -12.91
CA CYS A 37 24.32 16.30 -11.53
C CYS A 37 25.40 17.22 -10.93
N LEU A 38 26.37 17.62 -11.74
CA LEU A 38 27.40 18.59 -11.35
C LEU A 38 26.81 19.99 -11.13
N ARG A 39 25.82 20.40 -11.94
CA ARG A 39 25.16 21.70 -11.79
C ARG A 39 24.36 21.81 -10.49
N ILE A 40 23.65 20.76 -10.10
CA ILE A 40 22.78 20.77 -8.91
C ILE A 40 23.56 20.51 -7.61
N ALA A 41 24.75 19.89 -7.67
CA ALA A 41 25.56 19.57 -6.50
C ALA A 41 25.84 20.74 -5.52
N PRO A 42 26.28 21.95 -5.96
CA PRO A 42 26.51 23.06 -5.04
C PRO A 42 25.21 23.57 -4.39
N ALA A 43 24.11 23.58 -5.14
CA ALA A 43 22.80 23.96 -4.62
C ALA A 43 22.33 22.95 -3.55
N PHE A 44 22.47 21.65 -3.81
CA PHE A 44 22.14 20.59 -2.86
C PHE A 44 22.97 20.66 -1.57
N SER A 45 24.27 20.94 -1.69
CA SER A 45 25.12 21.18 -0.50
C SER A 45 24.77 22.45 0.25
N THR A 46 24.24 23.48 -0.43
CA THR A 46 23.75 24.69 0.24
C THR A 46 22.46 24.39 0.99
N MET A 47 21.54 23.62 0.39
CA MET A 47 20.31 23.18 1.03
C MET A 47 20.58 22.32 2.26
N SER A 48 21.58 21.44 2.26
CA SER A 48 21.92 20.63 3.44
C SER A 48 22.33 21.47 4.66
N ASN A 49 23.01 22.59 4.42
CA ASN A 49 23.37 23.52 5.47
C ASN A 49 22.19 24.42 5.89
N LYS A 50 21.29 24.73 4.95
CA LYS A 50 20.09 25.54 5.19
C LYS A 50 19.02 24.79 5.98
N TYR A 51 18.92 23.48 5.79
CA TYR A 51 17.90 22.62 6.41
C TYR A 51 18.54 21.54 7.29
N PRO A 52 19.16 21.88 8.43
CA PRO A 52 19.83 20.92 9.32
C PRO A 52 18.87 19.90 9.95
N GLN A 53 17.57 20.16 9.93
CA GLN A 53 16.52 19.23 10.38
C GLN A 53 16.32 18.06 9.41
N ALA A 54 16.73 18.18 8.15
CA ALA A 54 16.69 17.10 7.17
C ALA A 54 18.08 16.44 7.00
N VAL A 55 18.07 15.15 6.67
CA VAL A 55 19.26 14.38 6.35
C VAL A 55 19.46 14.34 4.84
N PHE A 56 20.63 14.78 4.37
CA PHE A 56 20.95 14.80 2.95
C PHE A 56 21.94 13.69 2.63
N LEU A 57 21.52 12.77 1.77
CA LEU A 57 22.32 11.63 1.32
C LEU A 57 22.64 11.75 -0.17
N GLU A 58 23.80 11.25 -0.57
CA GLU A 58 24.21 11.14 -1.97
C GLU A 58 24.55 9.68 -2.29
N VAL A 59 23.96 9.14 -3.35
CA VAL A 59 24.13 7.74 -3.77
C VAL A 59 24.61 7.73 -5.23
N ASP A 60 25.75 7.10 -5.49
CA ASP A 60 26.24 6.87 -6.85
C ASP A 60 25.59 5.61 -7.42
N VAL A 61 24.84 5.74 -8.52
CA VAL A 61 24.12 4.62 -9.16
C VAL A 61 25.04 3.51 -9.68
N HIS A 62 26.32 3.79 -9.91
CA HIS A 62 27.29 2.77 -10.32
C HIS A 62 27.88 2.02 -9.13
N GLN A 63 27.96 2.64 -7.95
CA GLN A 63 28.47 2.03 -6.72
C GLN A 63 27.37 1.28 -5.97
N CYS A 64 26.14 1.79 -6.00
CA CYS A 64 24.97 1.23 -5.32
C CYS A 64 23.93 0.77 -6.35
N GLN A 65 24.31 -0.20 -7.19
CA GLN A 65 23.47 -0.66 -8.31
C GLN A 65 22.20 -1.36 -7.80
N GLY A 66 22.29 -2.12 -6.72
CA GLY A 66 21.13 -2.79 -6.14
C GLY A 66 20.11 -1.78 -5.62
N THR A 67 20.58 -0.78 -4.88
CA THR A 67 19.77 0.31 -4.33
C THR A 67 19.13 1.13 -5.43
N ALA A 68 19.87 1.48 -6.48
CA ALA A 68 19.34 2.23 -7.63
C ALA A 68 18.26 1.42 -8.38
N ALA A 69 18.48 0.12 -8.58
CA ALA A 69 17.52 -0.77 -9.22
C ALA A 69 16.24 -0.93 -8.37
N THR A 70 16.37 -1.18 -7.06
CA THR A 70 15.22 -1.31 -6.13
C THR A 70 14.39 -0.03 -6.07
N ASN A 71 15.04 1.13 -6.16
CA ASN A 71 14.38 2.42 -6.14
C ASN A 71 13.87 2.90 -7.52
N ASN A 72 13.97 2.06 -8.55
CA ASN A 72 13.54 2.34 -9.93
C ASN A 72 14.16 3.62 -10.52
N ILE A 73 15.46 3.85 -10.27
CA ILE A 73 16.16 5.03 -10.76
C ILE A 73 16.51 4.85 -12.25
N SER A 74 15.80 5.58 -13.11
CA SER A 74 15.97 5.51 -14.57
C SER A 74 16.77 6.67 -15.16
N ALA A 75 16.90 7.80 -14.45
CA ALA A 75 17.75 8.91 -14.85
C ALA A 75 18.39 9.61 -13.65
N THR A 76 19.46 10.35 -13.89
CA THR A 76 20.15 11.16 -12.88
C THR A 76 20.24 12.63 -13.34
N PRO A 77 20.14 13.60 -12.41
CA PRO A 77 19.88 13.43 -10.98
C PRO A 77 18.40 13.11 -10.70
N THR A 78 18.18 12.16 -9.79
CA THR A 78 16.86 11.88 -9.19
C THR A 78 16.99 12.02 -7.69
N PHE A 79 16.02 12.68 -7.07
CA PHE A 79 15.93 12.92 -5.64
C PHE A 79 14.75 12.13 -5.11
N LEU A 80 15.01 11.28 -4.12
CA LEU A 80 13.98 10.56 -3.41
C LEU A 80 13.86 11.14 -1.99
N PHE A 81 12.62 11.31 -1.55
CA PHE A 81 12.29 11.79 -0.22
C PHE A 81 11.85 10.59 0.60
N PHE A 82 12.53 10.36 1.72
CA PHE A 82 12.24 9.30 2.66
C PHE A 82 11.87 9.88 4.01
N ARG A 83 10.92 9.25 4.69
CA ARG A 83 10.62 9.47 6.10
C ARG A 83 10.33 8.12 6.72
N ASN A 84 10.93 7.82 7.89
CA ASN A 84 10.80 6.50 8.53
C ASN A 84 11.11 5.32 7.58
N LYS A 85 12.14 5.48 6.74
CA LYS A 85 12.57 4.51 5.69
C LYS A 85 11.55 4.27 4.56
N VAL A 86 10.45 5.01 4.53
CA VAL A 86 9.44 4.94 3.48
C VAL A 86 9.66 6.08 2.49
N ARG A 87 9.65 5.76 1.20
CA ARG A 87 9.68 6.77 0.14
C ARG A 87 8.33 7.48 0.10
N ILE A 88 8.33 8.77 0.39
CA ILE A 88 7.12 9.62 0.43
C ILE A 88 6.96 10.48 -0.82
N ASP A 89 8.06 10.77 -1.54
CA ASP A 89 8.01 11.56 -2.78
C ASP A 89 9.26 11.31 -3.64
N GLN A 90 9.19 11.75 -4.89
CA GLN A 90 10.26 11.73 -5.87
C GLN A 90 10.31 13.05 -6.65
N TYR A 91 11.51 13.47 -7.00
CA TYR A 91 11.77 14.61 -7.88
C TYR A 91 12.89 14.26 -8.84
N GLN A 92 12.73 14.61 -10.12
CA GLN A 92 13.69 14.27 -11.15
C GLN A 92 14.11 15.53 -11.91
N GLY A 93 15.41 15.67 -12.14
CA GLY A 93 15.97 16.82 -12.86
C GLY A 93 16.87 17.69 -12.00
N ALA A 94 17.56 18.63 -12.67
CA ALA A 94 18.60 19.48 -12.07
C ALA A 94 18.11 20.93 -11.84
N ASP A 95 16.85 21.10 -11.49
CA ASP A 95 16.30 22.40 -11.08
C ASP A 95 16.34 22.53 -9.55
N ALA A 96 17.08 23.54 -9.09
CA ALA A 96 17.29 23.80 -7.67
C ALA A 96 16.06 24.42 -7.00
N VAL A 97 15.28 25.22 -7.75
CA VAL A 97 14.14 25.94 -7.18
C VAL A 97 13.03 24.95 -6.88
N GLY A 98 12.62 24.14 -7.85
CA GLY A 98 11.60 23.11 -7.63
C GLY A 98 12.00 22.05 -6.61
N LEU A 99 13.29 21.70 -6.52
CA LEU A 99 13.79 20.81 -5.48
C LEU A 99 13.64 21.44 -4.08
N GLU A 100 14.00 22.71 -3.93
CA GLU A 100 13.88 23.41 -2.65
C GLU A 100 12.43 23.59 -2.22
N GLU A 101 11.52 23.90 -3.16
CA GLU A 101 10.08 23.98 -2.89
C GLU A 101 9.53 22.65 -2.37
N LYS A 102 9.91 21.52 -2.98
CA LYS A 102 9.52 20.19 -2.46
C LYS A 102 10.11 19.91 -1.09
N ILE A 103 11.37 20.27 -0.85
CA ILE A 103 11.99 20.12 0.49
C ILE A 103 11.18 20.92 1.52
N LYS A 104 10.86 22.19 1.23
CA LYS A 104 10.04 23.02 2.12
C LYS A 104 8.67 22.40 2.36
N GLN A 105 8.00 21.95 1.30
CA GLN A 105 6.69 21.30 1.42
C GLN A 105 6.74 20.09 2.36
N HIS A 106 7.75 19.22 2.27
CA HIS A 106 7.87 18.03 3.14
C HIS A 106 8.42 18.34 4.55
N LEU A 107 9.01 19.52 4.73
CA LEU A 107 9.43 20.06 6.02
C LEU A 107 8.30 20.82 6.74
N GLU A 108 7.42 21.51 6.01
CA GLU A 108 6.24 22.18 6.56
C GLU A 108 5.14 21.16 6.90
N ASN A 109 5.00 20.13 6.06
CA ASN A 109 4.20 18.94 6.37
C ASN A 109 4.99 17.93 7.23
N ASP A 110 5.97 18.38 8.02
CA ASP A 110 6.69 17.55 8.98
C ASP A 110 5.88 17.42 10.27
N PRO A 111 5.23 16.26 10.54
CA PRO A 111 4.66 16.01 11.86
C PRO A 111 5.74 15.92 12.95
N GLY A 112 7.03 15.88 12.59
CA GLY A 112 8.19 15.71 13.48
C GLY A 112 8.92 16.99 13.90
N SER A 113 8.39 18.19 13.66
CA SER A 113 8.91 19.42 14.29
C SER A 113 8.40 19.60 15.73
N ASN A 114 7.33 18.91 16.09
CA ASN A 114 7.12 18.49 17.47
C ASN A 114 7.81 17.14 17.60
N GLU A 115 8.61 16.97 18.66
CA GLU A 115 8.93 15.63 19.13
C GLU A 115 7.59 14.95 19.47
N ASP A 116 6.92 14.30 18.51
CA ASP A 116 5.80 13.41 18.79
C ASP A 116 6.44 12.15 19.41
N THR A 117 6.86 12.29 20.66
CA THR A 117 7.47 11.26 21.53
C THR A 117 6.59 10.03 21.68
N ASP A 118 5.34 10.12 21.21
CA ASP A 118 4.30 9.16 21.46
C ASP A 118 4.22 8.11 20.32
N ILE A 119 4.70 8.40 19.11
CA ILE A 119 4.69 7.41 18.03
C ILE A 119 5.81 6.39 18.25
N PRO A 120 5.50 5.09 18.44
CA PRO A 120 6.54 4.10 18.69
C PRO A 120 7.49 3.95 17.49
N LYS A 121 8.79 3.80 17.77
CA LYS A 121 9.84 3.67 16.75
C LYS A 121 9.49 2.57 15.74
N GLY A 122 9.39 2.94 14.46
CA GLY A 122 9.08 2.03 13.35
C GLY A 122 7.70 2.22 12.74
N TYR A 123 6.83 3.02 13.37
CA TYR A 123 5.56 3.46 12.79
C TYR A 123 5.64 4.93 12.39
N MET A 124 4.73 5.35 11.51
CA MET A 124 4.63 6.72 11.03
C MET A 124 3.19 7.17 10.94
N ASP A 125 3.00 8.49 10.96
CA ASP A 125 1.73 9.10 10.61
C ASP A 125 1.39 8.79 9.14
N LEU A 126 0.18 8.27 8.91
CA LEU A 126 -0.32 7.86 7.60
C LEU A 126 -1.06 8.97 6.85
N MET A 127 -1.17 10.16 7.43
CA MET A 127 -1.76 11.35 6.80
C MET A 127 -1.27 11.61 5.36
N PRO A 128 0.03 11.45 5.01
CA PRO A 128 0.50 11.62 3.63
C PRO A 128 -0.04 10.58 2.63
N PHE A 129 -0.50 9.42 3.12
CA PHE A 129 -1.05 8.34 2.32
C PHE A 129 -2.57 8.43 2.17
N ILE A 130 -3.23 9.34 2.90
CA ILE A 130 -4.68 9.54 2.81
C ILE A 130 -5.02 10.23 1.48
N ASN A 131 -5.95 9.62 0.74
CA ASN A 131 -6.54 10.19 -0.46
C ASN A 131 -7.75 11.06 -0.09
N LYS A 132 -7.52 12.37 0.12
CA LYS A 132 -8.59 13.30 0.49
C LYS A 132 -9.77 13.32 -0.49
N ALA A 133 -9.51 13.15 -1.79
CA ALA A 133 -10.55 13.12 -2.81
C ALA A 133 -11.44 11.86 -2.76
N GLY A 134 -10.97 10.80 -2.10
CA GLY A 134 -11.73 9.58 -1.86
C GLY A 134 -12.23 9.44 -0.42
N CYS A 135 -12.06 10.48 0.41
CA CYS A 135 -12.64 10.53 1.74
C CYS A 135 -14.09 11.01 1.65
N GLU A 136 -14.93 10.51 2.54
CA GLU A 136 -16.33 10.87 2.66
C GLU A 136 -16.67 10.95 4.15
N CYS A 137 -17.41 11.97 4.55
CA CYS A 137 -17.92 12.10 5.92
C CYS A 137 -19.42 12.32 5.87
N LEU A 138 -20.19 11.51 6.60
CA LEU A 138 -21.64 11.68 6.75
C LEU A 138 -21.94 12.33 8.09
N ASN A 139 -22.98 13.16 8.10
CA ASN A 139 -23.40 14.00 9.23
C ASN A 139 -22.35 15.03 9.66
N GLU A 140 -21.50 15.50 8.73
CA GLU A 140 -20.61 16.63 9.00
C GLU A 140 -21.36 17.97 8.92
N SER A 141 -20.97 18.92 9.77
CA SER A 141 -21.49 20.29 9.74
C SER A 141 -21.02 21.05 8.50
N ASP A 142 -21.90 21.88 7.93
CA ASP A 142 -21.59 22.77 6.81
C ASP A 142 -20.44 23.75 7.10
N GLU A 143 -20.23 24.13 8.36
CA GLU A 143 -19.16 25.05 8.77
C GLU A 143 -17.87 24.33 9.20
N HIS A 144 -18.00 23.07 9.65
CA HIS A 144 -16.97 22.32 10.33
C HIS A 144 -16.82 20.90 9.74
N GLY A 145 -16.40 20.83 8.48
CA GLY A 145 -16.26 19.58 7.74
C GLY A 145 -15.01 18.74 8.08
N PHE A 146 -14.94 17.54 7.52
CA PHE A 146 -13.92 16.53 7.82
C PHE A 146 -12.47 16.96 7.52
N ASP A 147 -12.24 17.80 6.51
CA ASP A 147 -10.90 18.28 6.16
C ASP A 147 -10.22 19.05 7.31
N ASN A 148 -11.00 19.61 8.23
CA ASN A 148 -10.54 20.37 9.39
C ASN A 148 -9.85 19.46 10.41
N CYS A 149 -10.44 18.30 10.73
CA CYS A 149 -9.86 17.39 11.73
C CYS A 149 -8.62 16.63 11.24
N LEU A 150 -8.25 16.77 9.97
CA LEU A 150 -7.01 16.19 9.43
C LEU A 150 -5.77 17.06 9.67
N ARG A 151 -5.93 18.26 10.21
CA ARG A 151 -4.83 19.20 10.49
C ARG A 151 -4.75 19.42 12.00
N LYS A 152 -3.55 19.50 12.56
CA LYS A 152 -3.34 19.98 13.93
C LYS A 152 -3.42 21.52 13.94
N ASP A 153 -4.59 22.07 13.69
CA ASP A 153 -4.86 23.50 13.83
C ASP A 153 -6.04 23.76 14.78
N MET A 154 -6.54 24.99 14.81
CA MET A 154 -7.69 25.37 15.66
C MET A 154 -9.05 24.98 15.06
N THR A 155 -9.07 24.38 13.86
CA THR A 155 -10.29 23.92 13.24
C THR A 155 -10.66 22.53 13.75
N PHE A 156 -11.94 22.19 13.67
CA PHE A 156 -12.46 20.91 14.13
C PHE A 156 -13.54 20.41 13.18
N LEU A 157 -13.81 19.12 13.25
CA LEU A 157 -14.99 18.48 12.70
C LEU A 157 -16.07 18.46 13.77
N GLU A 158 -17.29 18.86 13.42
CA GLU A 158 -18.47 18.78 14.27
C GLU A 158 -19.61 18.07 13.54
N SER A 159 -20.39 17.28 14.28
CA SER A 159 -21.60 16.66 13.75
C SER A 159 -22.77 17.64 13.68
N ASP A 160 -23.62 17.49 12.65
CA ASP A 160 -24.69 18.46 12.36
C ASP A 160 -25.99 18.16 13.13
N CYS A 161 -26.48 16.92 13.05
CA CYS A 161 -27.81 16.58 13.56
C CYS A 161 -27.82 15.91 14.94
N ASP A 162 -26.85 15.02 15.19
CA ASP A 162 -26.75 14.19 16.39
C ASP A 162 -25.28 13.82 16.63
N GLU A 163 -24.98 13.02 17.65
CA GLU A 163 -23.61 12.63 18.01
C GLU A 163 -22.97 11.62 17.05
N GLN A 164 -23.73 11.08 16.09
CA GLN A 164 -23.24 10.04 15.20
C GLN A 164 -22.45 10.63 14.04
N LEU A 165 -21.26 10.09 13.76
CA LEU A 165 -20.46 10.48 12.60
C LEU A 165 -20.00 9.23 11.85
N LEU A 166 -20.01 9.29 10.53
CA LEU A 166 -19.48 8.21 9.69
C LEU A 166 -18.38 8.75 8.80
N ILE A 167 -17.15 8.41 9.14
CA ILE A 167 -15.93 8.92 8.51
C ILE A 167 -15.31 7.80 7.67
N THR A 168 -15.31 7.96 6.35
CA THR A 168 -14.64 7.05 5.41
C THR A 168 -13.35 7.66 4.91
N VAL A 169 -12.24 6.95 5.10
CA VAL A 169 -10.89 7.35 4.71
C VAL A 169 -10.35 6.35 3.70
N ALA A 170 -10.03 6.85 2.51
CA ALA A 170 -9.34 6.08 1.48
C ALA A 170 -7.84 6.34 1.53
N PHE A 171 -7.03 5.31 1.26
CA PHE A 171 -5.58 5.44 1.12
C PHE A 171 -5.15 5.30 -0.34
N ASN A 172 -4.12 6.04 -0.73
CA ASN A 172 -3.51 5.99 -2.07
C ASN A 172 -2.82 4.65 -2.35
N GLN A 173 -2.45 3.92 -1.29
CA GLN A 173 -1.81 2.62 -1.36
C GLN A 173 -2.21 1.80 -0.13
N PRO A 174 -2.11 0.46 -0.18
CA PRO A 174 -2.46 -0.37 0.96
C PRO A 174 -1.53 -0.10 2.15
N VAL A 175 -2.11 0.07 3.33
CA VAL A 175 -1.39 0.34 4.59
C VAL A 175 -1.69 -0.71 5.68
N LYS A 176 -0.80 -0.78 6.65
CA LYS A 176 -0.94 -1.53 7.90
C LYS A 176 -1.24 -0.54 9.01
N LEU A 177 -2.39 -0.66 9.66
CA LEU A 177 -2.75 0.20 10.78
C LEU A 177 -2.30 -0.46 12.08
N TYR A 178 -1.59 0.29 12.92
CA TYR A 178 -1.11 -0.17 14.22
C TYR A 178 -1.88 0.51 15.35
N SER A 179 -2.03 1.82 15.26
CA SER A 179 -2.79 2.63 16.19
C SER A 179 -3.44 3.79 15.45
N MET A 180 -4.30 4.51 16.16
CA MET A 180 -4.90 5.75 15.68
C MET A 180 -4.84 6.79 16.78
N LYS A 181 -4.86 8.06 16.41
CA LYS A 181 -5.04 9.18 17.34
C LYS A 181 -6.39 9.82 17.05
N PHE A 182 -7.18 9.97 18.09
CA PHE A 182 -8.37 10.81 18.10
C PHE A 182 -8.14 11.89 19.14
N GLN A 183 -8.34 13.15 18.79
CA GLN A 183 -8.31 14.26 19.73
C GLN A 183 -9.67 14.94 19.72
N GLY A 184 -10.22 15.13 20.91
CA GLY A 184 -11.48 15.83 21.11
C GLY A 184 -11.32 16.96 22.12
N PRO A 185 -12.30 17.86 22.21
CA PRO A 185 -12.33 18.88 23.27
C PRO A 185 -12.56 18.25 24.65
N ASP A 186 -12.00 18.86 25.69
CA ASP A 186 -12.16 18.46 27.11
C ASP A 186 -13.57 18.73 27.68
N ASN A 187 -14.53 19.14 26.85
CA ASN A 187 -15.88 19.48 27.25
C ASN A 187 -16.87 18.31 27.17
N GLY A 188 -16.39 17.08 26.92
CA GLY A 188 -17.22 15.88 26.82
C GLY A 188 -17.75 15.57 25.41
N GLN A 189 -17.57 16.46 24.43
CA GLN A 189 -18.01 16.22 23.04
C GLN A 189 -17.08 15.28 22.25
N GLY A 190 -15.99 14.78 22.86
CA GLY A 190 -15.09 13.83 22.20
C GLY A 190 -15.74 12.45 21.98
N PRO A 191 -15.29 11.67 20.99
CA PRO A 191 -15.85 10.35 20.70
C PRO A 191 -15.58 9.35 21.84
N LYS A 192 -16.55 8.46 22.11
CA LYS A 192 -16.47 7.39 23.11
C LYS A 192 -16.55 6.02 22.46
N TYR A 193 -17.71 5.65 21.92
CA TYR A 193 -17.86 4.33 21.31
C TYR A 193 -17.68 4.44 19.79
N VAL A 194 -16.64 3.78 19.27
CA VAL A 194 -16.31 3.82 17.85
C VAL A 194 -16.20 2.41 17.27
N LYS A 195 -16.79 2.22 16.09
CA LYS A 195 -16.74 0.99 15.31
C LYS A 195 -15.89 1.22 14.06
N ILE A 196 -14.95 0.32 13.81
CA ILE A 196 -14.01 0.41 12.68
C ILE A 196 -14.28 -0.73 11.70
N PHE A 197 -14.44 -0.37 10.44
CA PHE A 197 -14.62 -1.25 9.29
C PHE A 197 -13.50 -0.99 8.27
N ILE A 198 -13.11 -2.00 7.51
CA ILE A 198 -12.07 -1.86 6.49
C ILE A 198 -12.46 -2.53 5.18
N ASN A 199 -11.95 -1.99 4.07
CA ASN A 199 -12.07 -2.56 2.73
C ASN A 199 -13.51 -2.87 2.33
N LEU A 200 -14.43 -1.97 2.70
CA LEU A 200 -15.83 -2.11 2.33
C LEU A 200 -16.00 -1.93 0.81
N PRO A 201 -16.83 -2.76 0.15
CA PRO A 201 -17.01 -2.72 -1.30
C PRO A 201 -17.83 -1.52 -1.79
N ARG A 202 -18.56 -0.87 -0.87
CA ARG A 202 -19.39 0.31 -1.10
C ARG A 202 -19.35 1.19 0.15
N SER A 203 -19.76 2.46 0.03
CA SER A 203 -19.97 3.32 1.18
C SER A 203 -21.01 2.69 2.12
N MET A 204 -20.76 2.86 3.42
CA MET A 204 -21.59 2.35 4.50
C MET A 204 -22.48 3.49 5.01
N ASP A 205 -23.73 3.15 5.32
CA ASP A 205 -24.67 4.07 5.95
C ASP A 205 -24.79 3.77 7.46
N PHE A 206 -25.52 4.63 8.18
CA PHE A 206 -25.73 4.51 9.62
C PHE A 206 -26.44 3.19 10.01
N GLU A 207 -27.47 2.78 9.26
CA GLU A 207 -28.20 1.54 9.55
C GLU A 207 -27.32 0.29 9.40
N GLU A 208 -26.48 0.24 8.37
CA GLU A 208 -25.55 -0.84 8.12
C GLU A 208 -24.42 -0.84 9.16
N ALA A 209 -23.91 0.33 9.56
CA ALA A 209 -22.88 0.47 10.59
C ALA A 209 -23.37 0.04 11.98
N GLU A 210 -24.65 0.22 12.29
CA GLU A 210 -25.24 -0.25 13.54
C GLU A 210 -25.36 -1.77 13.60
N ARG A 211 -25.83 -2.39 12.51
CA ARG A 211 -26.14 -3.83 12.46
C ARG A 211 -24.94 -4.71 12.16
N SER A 212 -23.97 -4.19 11.42
CA SER A 212 -22.81 -4.97 10.98
C SER A 212 -21.78 -5.15 12.09
N GLU A 213 -21.11 -6.31 12.11
CA GLU A 213 -19.99 -6.54 13.01
C GLU A 213 -18.76 -5.77 12.53
N PRO A 214 -18.17 -4.90 13.37
CA PRO A 214 -16.98 -4.16 12.98
C PRO A 214 -15.74 -5.07 12.98
N THR A 215 -14.74 -4.67 12.20
CA THR A 215 -13.42 -5.29 12.27
C THR A 215 -12.83 -5.12 13.68
N GLN A 216 -13.04 -3.95 14.29
CA GLN A 216 -12.75 -3.70 15.69
C GLN A 216 -13.73 -2.65 16.23
N ALA A 217 -14.30 -2.91 17.41
CA ALA A 217 -15.00 -1.91 18.20
C ALA A 217 -14.09 -1.45 19.34
N LEU A 218 -14.16 -0.17 19.68
CA LEU A 218 -13.36 0.46 20.71
C LEU A 218 -14.25 1.36 21.56
N GLU A 219 -14.03 1.31 22.86
CA GLU A 219 -14.55 2.27 23.82
C GLU A 219 -13.36 3.14 24.24
N LEU A 220 -13.34 4.37 23.75
CA LEU A 220 -12.34 5.38 24.04
C LEU A 220 -12.59 5.95 25.43
N THR A 221 -11.51 6.23 26.16
CA THR A 221 -11.56 6.93 27.44
C THR A 221 -11.21 8.40 27.28
N GLU A 222 -11.45 9.22 28.31
CA GLU A 222 -11.03 10.62 28.34
C GLU A 222 -9.51 10.79 28.15
N ASP A 223 -8.70 9.82 28.56
CA ASP A 223 -7.25 9.87 28.37
C ASP A 223 -6.84 9.56 26.92
N ASP A 224 -7.64 8.77 26.20
CA ASP A 224 -7.38 8.41 24.81
C ASP A 224 -7.67 9.54 23.82
N ILE A 225 -8.52 10.50 24.22
CA ILE A 225 -8.93 11.66 23.39
C ILE A 225 -8.09 12.93 23.63
N LYS A 226 -7.11 12.86 24.55
CA LYS A 226 -6.17 13.95 24.82
C LYS A 226 -5.09 14.03 23.74
N GLU A 227 -4.29 15.09 23.78
CA GLU A 227 -3.24 15.36 22.78
C GLU A 227 -2.27 14.17 22.58
N ASP A 228 -1.85 13.54 23.67
CA ASP A 228 -0.91 12.40 23.68
C ASP A 228 -1.62 11.04 23.57
N GLY A 229 -2.95 11.03 23.47
CA GLY A 229 -3.78 9.83 23.43
C GLY A 229 -3.48 8.98 22.20
N ILE A 230 -3.12 7.72 22.42
CA ILE A 230 -2.90 6.75 21.34
C ILE A 230 -3.80 5.55 21.57
N VAL A 231 -4.67 5.32 20.59
CA VAL A 231 -5.62 4.22 20.61
C VAL A 231 -5.02 3.03 19.87
N PRO A 232 -4.65 1.94 20.56
CA PRO A 232 -4.05 0.78 19.93
C PRO A 232 -5.07 -0.01 19.11
N LEU A 233 -4.73 -0.30 17.86
CA LEU A 233 -5.51 -1.18 17.00
C LEU A 233 -4.94 -2.60 17.02
N ARG A 234 -5.80 -3.58 16.77
CA ARG A 234 -5.39 -4.98 16.62
C ARG A 234 -4.75 -5.17 15.26
N TYR A 235 -3.46 -4.82 15.16
CA TYR A 235 -2.70 -4.80 13.90
C TYR A 235 -2.85 -6.06 13.03
N VAL A 236 -3.06 -7.25 13.63
CA VAL A 236 -3.30 -8.51 12.90
C VAL A 236 -4.53 -8.48 12.00
N LYS A 237 -5.54 -7.67 12.32
CA LYS A 237 -6.73 -7.46 11.49
C LYS A 237 -6.50 -6.39 10.41
N PHE A 238 -5.59 -5.46 10.65
CA PHE A 238 -5.32 -4.29 9.80
C PHE A 238 -4.00 -4.44 9.05
N GLN A 239 -3.77 -5.60 8.39
CA GLN A 239 -2.53 -5.87 7.64
C GLN A 239 -2.55 -5.37 6.20
N ASN A 240 -3.72 -5.10 5.65
CA ASN A 240 -3.87 -4.70 4.25
C ASN A 240 -5.12 -3.84 4.10
N VAL A 241 -5.00 -2.56 4.40
CA VAL A 241 -6.11 -1.61 4.45
C VAL A 241 -5.98 -0.62 3.29
N ASN A 242 -6.97 -0.62 2.41
CA ASN A 242 -7.10 0.34 1.31
C ASN A 242 -8.10 1.45 1.66
N SER A 243 -9.16 1.10 2.36
CA SER A 243 -10.14 2.02 2.90
C SER A 243 -10.51 1.61 4.33
N VAL A 244 -10.80 2.60 5.15
CA VAL A 244 -11.24 2.42 6.54
C VAL A 244 -12.43 3.33 6.77
N THR A 245 -13.48 2.79 7.36
CA THR A 245 -14.69 3.52 7.74
C THR A 245 -14.83 3.44 9.24
N ILE A 246 -14.93 4.61 9.88
CA ILE A 246 -15.13 4.75 11.32
C ILE A 246 -16.54 5.27 11.53
N PHE A 247 -17.31 4.52 12.30
CA PHE A 247 -18.60 4.94 12.78
C PHE A 247 -18.46 5.33 14.25
N VAL A 248 -18.66 6.61 14.54
CA VAL A 248 -18.78 7.13 15.90
C VAL A 248 -20.23 6.99 16.31
N GLN A 249 -20.47 6.19 17.34
CA GLN A 249 -21.82 5.89 17.82
C GLN A 249 -22.22 6.78 19.00
N SER A 250 -21.27 7.17 19.84
CA SER A 250 -21.52 8.02 21.00
C SER A 250 -20.28 8.83 21.40
N ASN A 251 -20.49 9.88 22.19
CA ASN A 251 -19.45 10.74 22.76
C ASN A 251 -19.26 10.50 24.28
N GLN A 252 -18.27 11.16 24.88
CA GLN A 252 -17.88 10.96 26.28
C GLN A 252 -18.93 11.48 27.28
N GLY A 253 -19.47 12.67 27.00
CA GLY A 253 -20.37 13.42 27.87
C GLY A 253 -21.86 13.19 27.64
N GLU A 254 -22.25 12.31 26.71
CA GLU A 254 -23.65 12.20 26.23
C GLU A 254 -24.19 13.53 25.69
N GLU A 255 -23.32 14.31 25.04
CA GLU A 255 -23.64 15.59 24.41
C GLU A 255 -24.42 15.38 23.11
N GLU A 256 -25.13 16.41 22.64
CA GLU A 256 -25.94 16.33 21.41
C GLU A 256 -25.08 16.22 20.13
N THR A 257 -23.84 16.72 20.16
CA THR A 257 -22.93 16.69 19.02
C THR A 257 -21.56 16.13 19.41
N THR A 258 -20.91 15.49 18.44
CA THR A 258 -19.54 15.00 18.57
C THR A 258 -18.59 15.97 17.87
N ARG A 259 -17.49 16.30 18.54
CA ARG A 259 -16.42 17.13 18.00
C ARG A 259 -15.09 16.38 17.97
N ILE A 260 -14.40 16.48 16.83
CA ILE A 260 -13.09 15.88 16.61
C ILE A 260 -12.14 16.99 16.14
N SER A 261 -11.17 17.32 16.99
CA SER A 261 -10.17 18.36 16.71
C SER A 261 -9.07 17.82 15.80
N TYR A 262 -8.59 16.60 16.07
CA TYR A 262 -7.55 15.97 15.25
C TYR A 262 -7.77 14.48 15.12
N PHE A 263 -7.48 13.96 13.93
CA PHE A 263 -7.62 12.57 13.60
C PHE A 263 -6.50 12.13 12.66
N THR A 264 -5.80 11.06 13.04
CA THR A 264 -4.83 10.41 12.15
C THR A 264 -4.67 8.92 12.46
N PHE A 265 -4.17 8.18 11.48
CA PHE A 265 -3.74 6.81 11.64
C PHE A 265 -2.22 6.71 11.76
N ILE A 266 -1.77 5.81 12.62
CA ILE A 266 -0.37 5.47 12.81
C ILE A 266 -0.15 4.05 12.31
N GLY A 267 0.85 3.88 11.45
CA GLY A 267 1.13 2.60 10.85
C GLY A 267 2.29 2.61 9.88
N THR A 268 2.26 1.68 8.92
CA THR A 268 3.26 1.57 7.85
C THR A 268 2.60 1.13 6.56
N PRO A 269 3.08 1.52 5.38
CA PRO A 269 2.57 0.97 4.13
C PRO A 269 2.87 -0.53 3.99
N VAL A 270 1.96 -1.29 3.36
CA VAL A 270 2.13 -2.73 3.10
C VAL A 270 3.30 -2.98 2.16
N GLN A 271 3.38 -2.17 1.12
CA GLN A 271 4.53 -2.08 0.24
C GLN A 271 5.29 -0.82 0.62
N ALA A 272 6.25 -0.93 1.52
CA ALA A 272 7.49 -0.21 1.24
C ALA A 272 7.92 -0.69 -0.15
N THR A 273 8.24 0.18 -1.11
CA THR A 273 9.06 -0.28 -2.23
C THR A 273 10.42 -0.68 -1.66
N ASN A 274 10.47 -1.90 -1.11
CA ASN A 274 11.59 -2.57 -0.50
C ASN A 274 11.28 -4.07 -0.49
N MET A 275 11.40 -4.68 -1.66
CA MET A 275 11.41 -6.14 -1.80
C MET A 275 12.82 -6.63 -1.40
N ASN A 276 13.09 -6.82 -0.11
CA ASN A 276 14.05 -7.81 0.44
C ASN A 276 14.35 -7.75 1.95
N ASP A 277 13.64 -6.96 2.77
CA ASP A 277 13.88 -6.92 4.23
C ASP A 277 13.35 -8.13 5.05
N PHE A 278 13.40 -9.34 4.47
CA PHE A 278 13.32 -10.60 5.22
C PHE A 278 14.51 -11.49 4.87
N LYS A 279 15.70 -11.10 5.34
CA LYS A 279 16.73 -12.12 5.61
C LYS A 279 16.28 -12.83 6.89
N ARG A 280 15.82 -14.08 6.76
CA ARG A 280 15.65 -14.98 7.91
C ARG A 280 16.98 -15.03 8.66
N GLU A 281 17.01 -14.51 9.88
CA GLU A 281 18.16 -14.65 10.76
C GLU A 281 18.35 -16.14 11.07
N LEU A 282 19.43 -16.72 10.54
CA LEU A 282 19.94 -17.99 11.04
C LEU A 282 20.60 -17.72 12.40
N PRO A 283 20.31 -18.49 13.45
CA PRO A 283 20.94 -18.30 14.75
C PRO A 283 22.46 -18.54 14.66
N PRO A 284 23.28 -17.81 15.43
CA PRO A 284 24.72 -17.93 15.38
C PRO A 284 25.16 -19.18 16.16
N GLY A 285 25.76 -20.14 15.45
CA GLY A 285 26.47 -21.27 16.06
C GLY A 285 25.95 -22.65 15.65
N GLY A 286 26.44 -23.15 14.52
CA GLY A 286 26.33 -24.55 14.15
C GLY A 286 27.48 -24.89 13.22
N GLN A 287 28.42 -25.71 13.69
CA GLN A 287 29.58 -26.17 12.92
C GLN A 287 29.11 -26.81 11.60
N TYR A 288 29.72 -26.41 10.48
CA TYR A 288 29.57 -27.10 9.21
C TYR A 288 30.28 -28.45 9.30
N ALA A 289 29.54 -29.52 9.61
CA ALA A 289 29.98 -30.87 9.29
C ALA A 289 29.79 -31.07 7.78
N SER A 290 30.92 -31.17 7.07
CA SER A 290 30.98 -31.62 5.68
C SER A 290 30.33 -33.00 5.57
N MET A 291 29.10 -33.06 5.06
CA MET A 291 28.45 -34.32 4.71
C MET A 291 28.83 -34.65 3.26
N GLU A 292 29.77 -35.59 3.12
CA GLU A 292 30.08 -36.26 1.86
C GLU A 292 28.78 -36.75 1.19
N ARG A 293 28.66 -36.46 -0.11
CA ARG A 293 27.60 -37.00 -0.96
C ARG A 293 27.78 -38.51 -1.07
N ALA A 294 26.85 -39.28 -0.53
CA ALA A 294 26.70 -40.69 -0.84
C ALA A 294 26.41 -40.86 -2.36
N PRO A 295 27.10 -41.76 -3.08
CA PRO A 295 26.84 -41.99 -4.49
C PRO A 295 25.55 -42.79 -4.69
N LEU A 296 24.69 -42.32 -5.60
CA LEU A 296 23.55 -43.10 -6.09
C LEU A 296 24.05 -44.34 -6.86
N SER A 297 23.75 -45.51 -6.31
CA SER A 297 23.95 -46.83 -6.89
C SER A 297 23.06 -47.01 -8.13
N GLN A 298 23.69 -47.11 -9.32
CA GLN A 298 23.07 -47.66 -10.53
C GLN A 298 22.93 -49.18 -10.41
N LYS A 299 21.77 -49.73 -10.81
CA LYS A 299 21.66 -51.13 -11.23
C LYS A 299 20.91 -51.25 -12.57
N PRO A 300 21.29 -52.21 -13.43
CA PRO A 300 20.87 -52.26 -14.84
C PRO A 300 19.70 -53.22 -15.09
N GLY A 301 19.00 -52.99 -16.21
CA GLY A 301 18.05 -53.92 -16.83
C GLY A 301 17.34 -53.20 -17.99
N SER A 302 17.92 -53.20 -19.21
CA SER A 302 17.68 -54.19 -20.27
C SER A 302 16.22 -54.28 -20.71
N TRP A 303 15.86 -53.61 -21.82
CA TRP A 303 14.98 -54.16 -22.84
C TRP A 303 15.47 -53.74 -24.24
N LEU A 304 15.35 -54.70 -25.15
CA LEU A 304 15.97 -54.81 -26.47
C LEU A 304 15.55 -53.74 -27.49
N VAL A 305 16.57 -53.27 -28.22
CA VAL A 305 16.73 -53.16 -29.68
C VAL A 305 15.47 -53.28 -30.56
N SER A 306 15.28 -52.27 -31.43
CA SER A 306 14.91 -52.46 -32.83
C SER A 306 15.47 -51.34 -33.69
N THR A 307 16.48 -51.74 -34.46
CA THR A 307 17.18 -51.04 -35.55
C THR A 307 16.24 -50.50 -36.63
N VAL A 308 16.38 -49.24 -37.04
CA VAL A 308 16.49 -48.88 -38.47
C VAL A 308 17.53 -47.76 -38.62
N ARG A 309 18.35 -47.97 -39.65
CA ARG A 309 19.60 -47.33 -40.02
C ARG A 309 19.35 -46.54 -41.32
N ALA A 310 19.98 -45.38 -41.47
CA ALA A 310 20.49 -44.75 -42.72
C ALA A 310 20.40 -43.22 -42.58
N ALA A 311 21.53 -42.51 -42.36
CA ALA A 311 22.50 -42.06 -43.37
C ALA A 311 21.88 -40.97 -44.28
N ALA A 312 22.09 -39.69 -43.98
CA ALA A 312 23.25 -38.86 -44.35
C ALA A 312 23.28 -38.49 -45.84
N VAL A 313 23.42 -37.18 -46.12
CA VAL A 313 24.33 -36.54 -47.09
C VAL A 313 23.77 -35.17 -47.51
N GLY A 314 24.62 -34.15 -47.51
CA GLY A 314 24.63 -33.15 -48.59
C GLY A 314 24.47 -31.69 -48.19
N GLU A 315 25.61 -31.02 -47.98
CA GLU A 315 25.75 -29.55 -47.98
C GLU A 315 25.35 -28.94 -49.34
N ALA A 316 24.84 -27.69 -49.33
CA ALA A 316 25.27 -26.58 -50.20
C ALA A 316 24.34 -25.34 -50.08
N SER A 317 24.89 -24.20 -49.64
CA SER A 317 24.51 -22.84 -50.10
C SER A 317 25.05 -22.63 -51.54
N PRO A 318 24.77 -21.55 -52.33
CA PRO A 318 24.38 -20.15 -52.00
C PRO A 318 23.27 -19.57 -52.93
N THR A 319 22.71 -18.37 -52.73
CA THR A 319 22.98 -17.08 -53.43
C THR A 319 21.78 -16.14 -53.13
N LEU A 320 21.93 -14.91 -52.61
CA LEU A 320 22.24 -13.62 -53.27
C LEU A 320 21.27 -13.18 -54.39
N ALA A 321 20.39 -12.21 -54.09
CA ALA A 321 19.91 -11.06 -54.90
C ALA A 321 18.64 -10.49 -54.20
N ALA A 322 18.64 -9.32 -53.54
CA ALA A 322 18.73 -7.94 -54.02
C ALA A 322 17.43 -7.42 -54.70
N GLU A 323 17.04 -6.20 -54.30
CA GLU A 323 16.05 -5.27 -54.90
C GLU A 323 14.57 -5.55 -54.55
N SER A 324 13.71 -4.59 -54.16
CA SER A 324 13.74 -3.12 -54.20
C SER A 324 12.73 -2.51 -53.21
N GLU A 325 13.03 -1.28 -52.75
CA GLU A 325 12.16 -0.38 -51.99
C GLU A 325 11.14 0.31 -52.91
N GLU A 326 9.87 0.33 -52.53
CA GLU A 326 8.89 1.38 -52.89
C GLU A 326 7.62 1.16 -52.05
N GLY A 327 6.95 2.12 -51.42
CA GLY A 327 7.15 3.55 -51.29
C GLY A 327 6.18 4.03 -50.19
N ARG A 328 6.62 5.01 -49.42
CA ARG A 328 5.98 5.54 -48.21
C ARG A 328 5.06 6.73 -48.54
N ARG A 329 3.83 6.69 -48.00
CA ARG A 329 2.92 7.82 -47.62
C ARG A 329 2.32 8.75 -48.70
N ARG A 330 0.99 8.90 -48.65
CA ARG A 330 0.23 10.17 -48.43
C ARG A 330 -1.29 9.86 -48.30
N VAL A 331 -1.88 9.97 -47.11
CA VAL A 331 -2.75 11.07 -46.61
C VAL A 331 -3.91 11.44 -47.53
N ARG A 332 -5.16 11.22 -47.05
CA ARG A 332 -6.27 12.18 -47.13
C ARG A 332 -7.36 11.85 -46.08
N ASN A 333 -7.78 12.89 -45.37
CA ASN A 333 -8.94 12.96 -44.46
C ASN A 333 -10.25 12.68 -45.20
N ILE A 334 -11.25 12.11 -44.51
CA ILE A 334 -12.68 12.46 -44.61
C ILE A 334 -13.33 12.12 -43.26
N ASP A 335 -14.02 13.11 -42.72
CA ASP A 335 -14.95 13.08 -41.59
C ASP A 335 -16.35 12.94 -42.20
N GLU A 336 -17.19 12.02 -41.71
CA GLU A 336 -18.63 12.07 -41.97
C GLU A 336 -19.41 11.23 -40.93
N ARG A 337 -20.35 11.93 -40.27
CA ARG A 337 -21.37 11.39 -39.35
C ARG A 337 -22.50 10.71 -40.13
N ASP A 338 -23.27 9.93 -39.39
CA ASP A 338 -24.59 9.37 -39.73
C ASP A 338 -24.64 8.29 -40.81
N ARG A 339 -24.85 7.05 -40.35
CA ARG A 339 -26.01 6.24 -40.76
C ARG A 339 -26.23 5.08 -39.80
N SER A 340 -27.32 5.19 -39.06
CA SER A 340 -28.11 4.08 -38.58
C SER A 340 -28.48 3.14 -39.74
N ILE A 341 -28.42 1.83 -39.51
CA ILE A 341 -29.47 0.84 -39.83
C ILE A 341 -29.00 -0.55 -39.36
N SER A 342 -29.93 -1.19 -38.67
CA SER A 342 -29.97 -2.54 -38.13
C SER A 342 -29.83 -3.67 -39.16
N CYS A 343 -29.33 -4.83 -38.67
CA CYS A 343 -29.60 -6.24 -39.03
C CYS A 343 -28.29 -7.05 -39.11
N LEU A 344 -27.92 -7.83 -38.09
CA LEU A 344 -28.39 -9.16 -37.70
C LEU A 344 -27.66 -10.33 -38.40
N LEU A 345 -27.41 -11.38 -37.60
CA LEU A 345 -26.94 -12.76 -37.90
C LEU A 345 -25.42 -12.94 -37.76
N TYR A 346 -24.84 -13.83 -36.92
CA TYR A 346 -25.28 -15.14 -36.43
C TYR A 346 -24.70 -15.44 -35.02
N ALA A 347 -25.53 -15.96 -34.12
CA ALA A 347 -25.14 -16.76 -32.96
C ALA A 347 -25.81 -18.15 -33.10
N PRO A 348 -25.19 -19.27 -32.71
CA PRO A 348 -25.86 -20.56 -32.71
C PRO A 348 -26.48 -20.86 -31.34
N TYR A 349 -27.79 -21.15 -31.37
CA TYR A 349 -28.58 -21.76 -30.29
C TYR A 349 -29.00 -23.16 -30.75
N TRP A 350 -28.86 -24.16 -29.89
CA TRP A 350 -29.63 -25.40 -29.84
C TRP A 350 -29.74 -25.71 -28.34
N GLY A 351 -30.86 -26.01 -27.71
CA GLY A 351 -32.23 -26.25 -28.14
C GLY A 351 -32.93 -26.83 -26.91
N ASP A 352 -33.92 -26.12 -26.43
CA ASP A 352 -34.78 -26.43 -25.28
C ASP A 352 -35.88 -27.44 -25.69
N GLN A 353 -36.42 -28.22 -24.75
CA GLN A 353 -37.83 -28.61 -24.69
C GLN A 353 -38.19 -29.11 -23.28
N GLY A 354 -39.03 -28.33 -22.59
CA GLY A 354 -39.76 -28.75 -21.39
C GLY A 354 -41.13 -29.37 -21.71
N HIS A 355 -41.72 -30.02 -20.69
CA HIS A 355 -43.18 -30.10 -20.50
C HIS A 355 -43.53 -30.37 -19.02
N ASN A 356 -44.53 -29.62 -18.55
CA ASN A 356 -45.28 -29.63 -17.28
C ASN A 356 -46.16 -30.91 -17.12
N PRO A 357 -47.06 -31.09 -16.12
CA PRO A 357 -47.10 -30.78 -14.67
C PRO A 357 -47.64 -31.96 -13.80
N GLY A 358 -47.65 -31.83 -12.46
CA GLY A 358 -48.78 -32.29 -11.62
C GLY A 358 -48.75 -33.66 -10.89
N MET A 359 -48.81 -33.57 -9.54
CA MET A 359 -49.52 -34.42 -8.54
C MET A 359 -49.14 -35.89 -8.26
N CYS A 360 -48.88 -36.11 -6.95
CA CYS A 360 -48.89 -37.32 -6.10
C CYS A 360 -49.99 -38.38 -6.42
N PRO A 361 -49.83 -39.68 -6.05
CA PRO A 361 -49.80 -40.11 -4.64
C PRO A 361 -48.98 -41.38 -4.24
N ASP A 362 -48.77 -41.47 -2.92
CA ASP A 362 -48.64 -42.62 -2.01
C ASP A 362 -48.31 -44.03 -2.53
N GLN A 363 -47.32 -44.67 -1.90
CA GLN A 363 -47.51 -45.94 -1.17
C GLN A 363 -46.26 -46.41 -0.38
N LYS A 364 -46.45 -46.53 0.95
CA LYS A 364 -46.09 -47.67 1.85
C LYS A 364 -44.60 -48.09 1.96
N LEU A 365 -43.97 -47.85 3.12
CA LEU A 365 -43.99 -48.65 4.38
C LEU A 365 -43.04 -49.87 4.39
N ASN A 366 -42.00 -49.76 5.21
CA ASN A 366 -41.58 -50.71 6.24
C ASN A 366 -40.60 -49.96 7.16
N HIS A 367 -40.96 -49.58 8.40
CA HIS A 367 -40.86 -50.37 9.64
C HIS A 367 -39.52 -51.11 9.77
N ASP A 368 -38.82 -51.19 10.90
CA ASP A 368 -38.83 -50.59 12.24
C ASP A 368 -37.69 -51.37 12.93
N PHE A 369 -36.87 -50.76 13.80
CA PHE A 369 -36.54 -51.36 15.11
C PHE A 369 -35.65 -50.40 15.92
N LEU A 370 -36.27 -49.85 16.97
CA LEU A 370 -35.62 -49.34 18.17
C LEU A 370 -34.65 -50.37 18.77
N VAL A 371 -33.64 -49.91 19.52
CA VAL A 371 -33.58 -50.11 20.99
C VAL A 371 -32.41 -49.32 21.58
N HIS A 372 -32.77 -48.47 22.55
CA HIS A 372 -31.93 -47.89 23.60
C HIS A 372 -31.07 -48.91 24.35
N ARG A 373 -29.86 -48.53 24.77
CA ARG A 373 -29.49 -48.63 26.19
C ARG A 373 -28.30 -47.75 26.55
N LEU A 374 -28.57 -46.81 27.46
CA LEU A 374 -27.59 -46.21 28.35
C LEU A 374 -27.17 -47.24 29.44
N THR A 375 -26.05 -46.90 30.07
CA THR A 375 -25.58 -47.19 31.44
C THR A 375 -24.72 -48.45 31.73
N LEU A 376 -23.47 -48.12 32.08
CA LEU A 376 -22.73 -48.42 33.34
C LEU A 376 -21.92 -49.72 33.49
N ASN A 377 -20.74 -49.51 34.09
CA ASN A 377 -19.75 -50.42 34.69
C ASN A 377 -18.78 -51.09 33.68
N ASP A 378 -17.46 -51.00 33.80
CA ASP A 378 -16.54 -50.80 34.95
C ASP A 378 -15.42 -49.81 34.63
#